data_AF-A0A0W0TQD7-F1
#
_entry.id   AF-A0A0W0TQD7-F1
#
_cell.length_a   1.000
_cell.length_b   1.000
_cell.length_c   1.000
_cell.angle_alpha   90.00
_cell.angle_beta   90.00
_cell.angle_gamma   90.00
#
_symmetry.space_group_name_H-M   'P 1'
#
loop_
_entity.id
_entity.type
_entity.pdbx_description
1 polymer ?
#
loop_
_entity_poly.entity_id
_entity_poly.type
_entity_poly.pdbx_seq_one_letter_code
_entity_poly.pdbx_strand_id
1 'polypeptide(L)'
;MPHIREIQSSVNNPVGELGCFAITHTPYEGALFPDTLKLSDIEQGGRTGDCYFLSVLCAILALPDGEKLIRQQMIEKDGQIHVLFFRHEQPEWVVIEKSLPKSTGLLSSGPVWVRFLEKAYVVLNGGNYNVLSSGDCRKVLRAFLGDTAMAIATSLQSRKPLAELYQSAIEGCSGKDVYALIFLLRPYDAKTSIDNINEHVFNGNKTQLKAWLDWIARNRDKWQQLLNKQPILYEETLIDFLEKEKRTSDNPPVEAINAVKTWLVNRRILPCKAHYSQDELGLYDELKQALENQNPVVASPGSNPPSGIIMEHTYAVLSVRESQLSHRKFVTLRNPYAENRSWLFKLFLAGGRQAREWQDPKTGTIELRIDKTQQSTFEMELHDFAHAFLHIDKGQSLKTAYELQATNALMAYGI
;
A
#
# COMPACT_ATOMS: atom_id res chain seq x y z
N MET A 1 1.42 -28.01 23.79
CA MET A 1 1.05 -26.89 24.68
C MET A 1 2.13 -25.82 24.56
N PRO A 2 1.86 -24.64 23.99
CA PRO A 2 2.86 -23.58 23.96
C PRO A 2 2.73 -22.74 25.23
N HIS A 3 3.73 -22.81 26.11
CA HIS A 3 3.96 -21.79 27.12
C HIS A 3 4.33 -20.49 26.40
N ILE A 4 3.74 -19.35 26.76
CA ILE A 4 4.31 -18.04 26.39
C ILE A 4 5.74 -18.04 26.95
N ARG A 5 6.74 -17.97 26.06
CA ARG A 5 8.12 -17.86 26.47
C ARG A 5 8.39 -16.41 26.88
N GLU A 6 8.73 -16.21 28.14
CA GLU A 6 9.40 -14.99 28.57
C GLU A 6 10.88 -15.15 28.18
N ILE A 7 11.33 -14.43 27.16
CA ILE A 7 12.76 -14.34 26.90
C ILE A 7 13.32 -13.38 27.94
N GLN A 8 13.91 -13.94 29.00
CA GLN A 8 14.92 -13.25 29.80
C GLN A 8 16.17 -13.05 28.93
N SER A 9 16.07 -12.29 27.84
CA SER A 9 17.25 -11.63 27.31
C SER A 9 17.69 -10.72 28.45
N SER A 10 18.95 -10.82 28.87
CA SER A 10 19.53 -9.88 29.84
C SER A 10 18.95 -8.49 29.57
N VAL A 11 18.30 -7.87 30.56
CA VAL A 11 17.54 -6.60 30.47
C VAL A 11 18.51 -5.45 30.24
N ASN A 12 19.38 -5.61 29.26
CA ASN A 12 20.43 -4.70 28.88
C ASN A 12 19.87 -3.84 27.76
N ASN A 13 20.21 -2.56 27.81
CA ASN A 13 19.83 -1.65 26.75
C ASN A 13 20.38 -2.10 25.39
N PRO A 14 19.61 -1.89 24.31
CA PRO A 14 20.14 -2.11 22.97
C PRO A 14 21.39 -1.29 22.71
N VAL A 15 22.30 -1.88 21.94
CA VAL A 15 23.56 -1.27 21.56
C VAL A 15 23.44 -0.53 20.22
N GLY A 16 24.45 0.26 19.90
CA GLY A 16 24.66 0.87 18.60
C GLY A 16 25.60 2.05 18.70
N GLU A 17 25.91 2.65 17.55
CA GLU A 17 26.89 3.71 17.43
C GLU A 17 26.30 4.89 16.66
N LEU A 18 26.63 6.10 17.10
CA LEU A 18 26.32 7.33 16.37
C LEU A 18 27.63 8.06 16.07
N GLY A 19 28.14 7.89 14.85
CA GLY A 19 29.52 8.27 14.54
C GLY A 19 30.50 7.37 15.30
N CYS A 20 31.38 7.96 16.12
CA CYS A 20 32.36 7.21 16.91
C CYS A 20 31.95 6.98 18.38
N PHE A 21 30.70 7.29 18.76
CA PHE A 21 30.24 7.20 20.14
C PHE A 21 29.20 6.11 20.31
N ALA A 22 29.37 5.30 21.36
CA ALA A 22 28.37 4.33 21.79
C ALA A 22 27.10 5.03 22.29
N ILE A 23 25.95 4.46 21.96
CA ILE A 23 24.66 4.94 22.47
C ILE A 23 24.56 4.66 23.97
N THR A 24 24.09 5.66 24.72
CA THR A 24 23.82 5.56 26.15
C THR A 24 22.37 5.92 26.45
N HIS A 25 21.84 5.39 27.55
CA HIS A 25 20.43 5.53 27.92
C HIS A 25 20.28 6.32 29.22
N THR A 26 19.14 6.98 29.37
CA THR A 26 18.73 7.67 30.59
C THR A 26 17.43 7.03 31.09
N PRO A 27 17.31 6.72 32.40
CA PRO A 27 16.05 6.32 33.01
C PRO A 27 14.92 7.31 32.71
N TYR A 28 13.70 6.81 32.57
CA TYR A 28 12.50 7.60 32.35
C TYR A 28 11.48 7.37 33.47
N GLU A 29 11.17 8.42 34.22
CA GLU A 29 10.30 8.33 35.41
C GLU A 29 8.83 8.70 35.13
N GLY A 30 8.50 9.14 33.92
CA GLY A 30 7.16 9.59 33.57
C GLY A 30 6.16 8.45 33.29
N ALA A 31 4.92 8.83 33.02
CA ALA A 31 3.88 7.89 32.61
C ALA A 31 4.17 7.32 31.21
N LEU A 32 3.89 6.03 31.03
CA LEU A 32 4.09 5.33 29.76
C LEU A 32 3.23 5.92 28.63
N PHE A 33 1.95 6.20 28.90
CA PHE A 33 1.01 6.71 27.91
C PHE A 33 0.39 8.05 28.33
N PRO A 34 0.02 8.91 27.36
CA PRO A 34 -0.94 9.99 27.60
C PRO A 34 -2.37 9.43 27.75
N ASP A 35 -3.33 10.29 28.06
CA ASP A 35 -4.75 9.93 28.20
C ASP A 35 -5.35 9.36 26.90
N THR A 36 -4.93 9.87 25.75
CA THR A 36 -5.40 9.44 24.42
C THR A 36 -4.23 9.38 23.47
N LEU A 37 -4.12 8.27 22.73
CA LEU A 37 -3.09 8.13 21.70
C LEU A 37 -3.54 8.82 20.41
N LYS A 38 -2.63 9.57 19.77
CA LYS A 38 -2.96 10.30 18.54
C LYS A 38 -2.06 9.88 17.40
N LEU A 39 -2.57 9.90 16.17
CA LEU A 39 -1.73 9.67 14.98
C LEU A 39 -0.58 10.69 14.87
N SER A 40 -0.76 11.90 15.42
CA SER A 40 0.30 12.91 15.51
C SER A 40 1.40 12.56 16.52
N ASP A 41 1.19 11.58 17.39
CA ASP A 41 2.24 11.10 18.31
C ASP A 41 3.31 10.31 17.55
N ILE A 42 2.96 9.73 16.40
CA ILE A 42 3.86 8.90 15.60
C ILE A 42 4.61 9.80 14.63
N GLU A 43 5.81 10.17 15.04
CA GLU A 43 6.67 11.13 14.33
C GLU A 43 8.04 10.51 14.09
N GLN A 44 8.33 10.11 12.85
CA GLN A 44 9.62 9.51 12.51
C GLN A 44 10.79 10.45 12.82
N GLY A 45 11.83 9.88 13.42
CA GLY A 45 13.08 10.56 13.74
C GLY A 45 13.81 11.05 12.49
N GLY A 46 14.47 12.20 12.57
CA GLY A 46 15.20 12.76 11.44
C GLY A 46 16.43 11.96 10.97
N ARG A 47 16.82 10.90 11.69
CA ARG A 47 17.99 10.06 11.40
C ARG A 47 17.68 8.55 11.33
N THR A 48 16.40 8.18 11.29
CA THR A 48 15.96 6.77 11.21
C THR A 48 15.27 6.46 9.90
N GLY A 49 15.37 5.20 9.46
CA GLY A 49 14.70 4.65 8.28
C GLY A 49 13.55 3.71 8.66
N ASP A 50 12.92 3.94 9.81
CA ASP A 50 11.93 3.06 10.42
C ASP A 50 10.49 3.39 9.99
N CYS A 51 10.32 4.04 8.83
CA CYS A 51 9.01 4.35 8.26
C CYS A 51 8.13 3.10 8.13
N TYR A 52 8.74 1.94 7.87
CA TYR A 52 8.07 0.65 7.78
C TYR A 52 7.43 0.22 9.11
N PHE A 53 8.05 0.57 10.25
CA PHE A 53 7.55 0.29 11.58
C PHE A 53 6.48 1.29 11.99
N LEU A 54 6.78 2.57 11.86
CA LEU A 54 5.88 3.65 12.28
C LEU A 54 4.61 3.72 11.42
N SER A 55 4.67 3.35 10.14
CA SER A 55 3.47 3.26 9.30
C SER A 55 2.54 2.14 9.74
N VAL A 56 3.07 1.00 10.18
CA VAL A 56 2.23 -0.07 10.75
C VAL A 56 1.58 0.39 12.04
N LEU A 57 2.31 1.11 12.89
CA LEU A 57 1.76 1.68 14.11
C LEU A 57 0.65 2.70 13.82
N CYS A 58 0.84 3.56 12.82
CA CYS A 58 -0.20 4.48 12.32
C CYS A 58 -1.43 3.70 11.82
N ALA A 59 -1.23 2.63 11.05
CA ALA A 59 -2.31 1.81 10.50
C ALA A 59 -3.11 1.10 11.59
N ILE A 60 -2.44 0.61 12.65
CA ILE A 60 -3.10 0.02 13.82
C ILE A 60 -3.90 1.09 14.57
N LEU A 61 -3.25 2.20 14.94
CA LEU A 61 -3.87 3.24 15.77
C LEU A 61 -5.07 3.93 15.08
N ALA A 62 -5.08 3.98 13.75
CA ALA A 62 -6.18 4.57 12.98
C ALA A 62 -7.48 3.75 13.04
N LEU A 63 -7.40 2.48 13.41
CA LEU A 63 -8.56 1.60 13.51
C LEU A 63 -9.27 1.76 14.87
N PRO A 64 -10.59 1.49 14.94
CA PRO A 64 -11.38 1.70 16.15
C PRO A 64 -10.80 1.06 17.42
N ASP A 65 -10.31 -0.18 17.35
CA ASP A 65 -9.72 -0.89 18.49
C ASP A 65 -8.19 -0.73 18.60
N GLY A 66 -7.59 0.15 17.79
CA GLY A 66 -6.14 0.33 17.69
C GLY A 66 -5.48 0.76 18.98
N GLU A 67 -6.00 1.80 19.63
CA GLU A 67 -5.49 2.27 20.92
C GLU A 67 -5.60 1.20 22.01
N LYS A 68 -6.72 0.48 22.05
CA LYS A 68 -6.94 -0.61 23.00
C LYS A 68 -5.89 -1.70 22.82
N LEU A 69 -5.61 -2.12 21.59
CA LEU A 69 -4.58 -3.11 21.28
C LEU A 69 -3.20 -2.66 21.76
N ILE A 70 -2.79 -1.43 21.42
CA ILE A 70 -1.47 -0.88 21.79
C ILE A 70 -1.28 -0.88 23.31
N ARG A 71 -2.29 -0.43 24.06
CA ARG A 71 -2.25 -0.38 25.53
C ARG A 71 -2.19 -1.76 26.19
N GLN A 72 -2.74 -2.78 25.54
CA GLN A 72 -2.68 -4.16 26.03
C GLN A 72 -1.37 -4.85 25.67
N GLN A 73 -0.77 -4.49 24.54
CA GLN A 73 0.50 -5.04 24.09
C GLN A 73 1.69 -4.44 24.82
N MET A 74 1.59 -3.23 25.36
CA MET A 74 2.70 -2.61 26.07
C MET A 74 2.28 -2.15 27.46
N ILE A 75 2.88 -2.74 28.49
CA ILE A 75 2.61 -2.45 29.90
C ILE A 75 3.89 -2.10 30.65
N GLU A 76 3.73 -1.34 31.73
CA GLU A 76 4.79 -1.10 32.69
C GLU A 76 4.58 -2.00 33.92
N LYS A 77 5.62 -2.74 34.31
CA LYS A 77 5.61 -3.65 35.46
C LYS A 77 7.01 -3.75 36.06
N ASP A 78 7.12 -3.74 37.39
CA ASP A 78 8.39 -3.90 38.12
C ASP A 78 9.51 -2.94 37.66
N GLY A 79 9.15 -1.71 37.26
CA GLY A 79 10.09 -0.70 36.75
C GLY A 79 10.62 -0.97 35.33
N GLN A 80 10.03 -1.94 34.63
CA GLN A 80 10.39 -2.35 33.27
C GLN A 80 9.20 -2.16 32.33
N ILE A 81 9.50 -2.06 31.03
CA ILE A 81 8.47 -2.05 29.98
C ILE A 81 8.41 -3.44 29.35
N HIS A 82 7.22 -4.01 29.33
CA HIS A 82 6.94 -5.30 28.70
C HIS A 82 6.14 -5.05 27.43
N VAL A 83 6.63 -5.53 26.30
CA VAL A 83 5.95 -5.42 25.01
C VAL A 83 5.69 -6.80 24.44
N LEU A 84 4.43 -7.11 24.16
CA LEU A 84 4.00 -8.34 23.55
C LEU A 84 4.15 -8.25 22.03
N PHE A 85 5.02 -9.08 21.48
CA PHE A 85 5.14 -9.31 20.04
C PHE A 85 4.87 -10.76 19.71
N PHE A 86 4.79 -11.07 18.42
CA PHE A 86 4.76 -12.42 17.90
C PHE A 86 6.06 -12.73 17.16
N ARG A 87 6.71 -13.83 17.54
CA ARG A 87 7.87 -14.38 16.84
C ARG A 87 7.56 -15.80 16.41
N HIS A 88 7.67 -16.07 15.11
CA HIS A 88 7.27 -17.37 14.52
C HIS A 88 5.84 -17.78 14.94
N GLU A 89 4.89 -16.84 14.88
CA GLU A 89 3.47 -17.03 15.24
C GLU A 89 3.22 -17.35 16.72
N GLN A 90 4.24 -17.26 17.56
CA GLN A 90 4.11 -17.43 19.01
C GLN A 90 4.22 -16.08 19.72
N PRO A 91 3.29 -15.76 20.64
CA PRO A 91 3.42 -14.56 21.46
C PRO A 91 4.64 -14.65 22.39
N GLU A 92 5.36 -13.54 22.49
CA GLU A 92 6.59 -13.38 23.26
C GLU A 92 6.58 -12.00 23.94
N TRP A 93 6.78 -11.98 25.26
CA TRP A 93 7.02 -10.73 25.98
C TRP A 93 8.48 -10.33 25.83
N VAL A 94 8.70 -9.17 25.23
CA VAL A 94 9.99 -8.49 25.17
C VAL A 94 10.07 -7.52 26.33
N VAL A 95 11.00 -7.78 27.24
CA VAL A 95 11.20 -6.98 28.44
C VAL A 95 12.38 -6.04 28.25
N ILE A 96 12.16 -4.75 28.47
CA ILE A 96 13.19 -3.71 28.32
C ILE A 96 13.25 -2.81 29.55
N GLU A 97 14.43 -2.29 29.85
CA GLU A 97 14.56 -1.23 30.85
C GLU A 97 13.71 -0.02 30.48
N LYS A 98 13.11 0.63 31.50
CA LYS A 98 12.42 1.92 31.37
C LYS A 98 13.43 3.08 31.25
N SER A 99 14.21 3.02 30.19
CA SER A 99 15.25 4.00 29.85
C SER A 99 15.27 4.22 28.33
N LEU A 100 15.63 5.42 27.89
CA LEU A 100 15.63 5.79 26.46
C LEU A 100 17.01 6.31 26.05
N PRO A 101 17.41 6.12 24.79
CA PRO A 101 18.70 6.61 24.31
C PRO A 101 18.77 8.14 24.39
N LYS A 102 19.93 8.66 24.79
CA LYS A 102 20.22 10.11 24.83
C LYS A 102 20.33 10.74 23.44
N SER A 103 20.67 9.94 22.43
CA SER A 103 20.87 10.39 21.06
C SER A 103 19.56 10.89 20.44
N THR A 104 19.52 12.17 20.07
CA THR A 104 18.36 12.75 19.38
C THR A 104 18.24 12.22 17.96
N GLY A 105 17.00 11.95 17.54
CA GLY A 105 16.67 11.49 16.19
C GLY A 105 16.97 10.02 15.89
N LEU A 106 17.44 9.23 16.87
CA LEU A 106 17.64 7.77 16.76
C LEU A 106 16.35 6.96 16.87
N LEU A 107 15.35 7.52 17.53
CA LEU A 107 14.00 6.97 17.65
C LEU A 107 13.02 8.05 17.18
N SER A 108 11.74 7.73 17.16
CA SER A 108 10.65 8.69 16.98
C SER A 108 10.86 9.95 17.81
N SER A 109 10.53 11.08 17.20
CA SER A 109 10.53 12.40 17.84
C SER A 109 9.28 12.63 18.71
N GLY A 110 8.33 11.69 18.69
CA GLY A 110 7.08 11.78 19.40
C GLY A 110 7.14 11.38 20.89
N PRO A 111 5.97 11.16 21.51
CA PRO A 111 5.85 10.73 22.89
C PRO A 111 6.58 9.41 23.18
N VAL A 112 6.85 9.19 24.47
CA VAL A 112 7.67 8.05 24.94
C VAL A 112 7.09 6.68 24.62
N TRP A 113 5.78 6.55 24.49
CA TRP A 113 5.13 5.28 24.17
C TRP A 113 5.57 4.75 22.80
N VAL A 114 5.70 5.61 21.79
CA VAL A 114 6.21 5.23 20.46
C VAL A 114 7.66 4.79 20.56
N ARG A 115 8.46 5.56 21.31
CA ARG A 115 9.90 5.31 21.49
C ARG A 115 10.18 4.00 22.22
N PHE A 116 9.34 3.62 23.18
CA PHE A 116 9.46 2.34 23.86
C PHE A 116 9.06 1.16 22.96
N LEU A 117 8.04 1.31 22.11
CA LEU A 117 7.69 0.29 21.10
C LEU A 117 8.84 0.08 20.10
N GLU A 118 9.47 1.15 19.60
CA GLU A 118 10.65 1.04 18.74
C GLU A 118 11.81 0.35 19.48
N LYS A 119 12.11 0.77 20.73
CA LYS A 119 13.16 0.14 21.55
C LYS A 119 12.90 -1.36 21.75
N ALA A 120 11.66 -1.75 22.05
CA ALA A 120 11.30 -3.15 22.21
C ALA A 120 11.44 -3.92 20.89
N TYR A 121 11.06 -3.31 19.77
CA TYR A 121 11.24 -3.92 18.45
C TYR A 121 12.72 -4.09 18.08
N VAL A 122 13.60 -3.19 18.53
CA VAL A 122 15.05 -3.36 18.41
C VAL A 122 15.54 -4.58 19.20
N VAL A 123 15.09 -4.76 20.45
CA VAL A 123 15.43 -5.93 21.26
C VAL A 123 14.91 -7.22 20.61
N LEU A 124 13.67 -7.22 20.11
CA LEU A 124 13.09 -8.33 19.37
C LEU A 124 14.01 -8.76 18.20
N ASN A 125 14.66 -7.81 17.53
CA ASN A 125 15.49 -8.04 16.35
C ASN A 125 17.00 -8.11 16.64
N GLY A 126 17.39 -8.46 17.88
CA GLY A 126 18.79 -8.73 18.23
C GLY A 126 19.51 -7.59 18.95
N GLY A 127 18.78 -6.56 19.39
CA GLY A 127 19.28 -5.58 20.36
C GLY A 127 20.28 -4.57 19.80
N ASN A 128 20.30 -4.31 18.48
CA ASN A 128 21.12 -3.27 17.87
C ASN A 128 20.25 -2.28 17.10
N TYR A 129 20.38 -0.98 17.36
CA TYR A 129 19.55 0.07 16.73
C TYR A 129 19.67 0.13 15.20
N ASN A 130 20.72 -0.44 14.59
CA ASN A 130 20.88 -0.49 13.13
C ASN A 130 19.71 -1.20 12.42
N VAL A 131 18.94 -2.04 13.11
CA VAL A 131 17.73 -2.68 12.57
C VAL A 131 16.63 -1.68 12.18
N LEU A 132 16.67 -0.45 12.69
CA LEU A 132 15.72 0.62 12.36
C LEU A 132 16.13 1.41 11.09
N SER A 133 17.28 1.12 10.48
CA SER A 133 17.76 1.86 9.30
C SER A 133 17.00 1.51 8.01
N SER A 134 16.44 0.31 7.93
CA SER A 134 15.60 -0.17 6.83
C SER A 134 14.84 -1.41 7.28
N GLY A 135 13.72 -1.74 6.63
CA GLY A 135 12.95 -2.91 7.01
C GLY A 135 11.75 -3.20 6.12
N ASP A 136 11.02 -4.25 6.48
CA ASP A 136 9.85 -4.75 5.75
C ASP A 136 8.62 -4.62 6.65
N CYS A 137 7.64 -3.82 6.23
CA CYS A 137 6.42 -3.58 6.99
C CYS A 137 5.62 -4.87 7.23
N ARG A 138 5.74 -5.89 6.38
CA ARG A 138 5.09 -7.20 6.56
C ARG A 138 5.63 -7.94 7.79
N LYS A 139 6.92 -7.76 8.09
CA LYS A 139 7.53 -8.31 9.32
C LYS A 139 6.99 -7.61 10.55
N VAL A 140 6.76 -6.30 10.48
CA VAL A 140 6.18 -5.52 11.59
C VAL A 140 4.71 -5.88 11.79
N LEU A 141 3.91 -5.98 10.71
CA LEU A 141 2.54 -6.47 10.78
C LEU A 141 2.47 -7.84 11.45
N ARG A 142 3.34 -8.77 11.06
CA ARG A 142 3.42 -10.09 11.70
C ARG A 142 3.85 -10.01 13.16
N ALA A 143 4.82 -9.15 13.48
CA ALA A 143 5.29 -8.97 14.86
C ALA A 143 4.20 -8.42 15.78
N PHE A 144 3.33 -7.52 15.31
CA PHE A 144 2.24 -6.98 16.12
C PHE A 144 1.00 -7.88 16.14
N LEU A 145 0.72 -8.62 15.06
CA LEU A 145 -0.61 -9.21 14.85
C LEU A 145 -0.59 -10.75 14.77
N GLY A 146 0.59 -11.37 14.73
CA GLY A 146 0.74 -12.82 14.88
C GLY A 146 0.62 -13.66 13.61
N ASP A 147 0.13 -13.12 12.51
CA ASP A 147 -0.05 -13.85 11.25
C ASP A 147 0.78 -13.25 10.09
N THR A 148 0.88 -14.00 9.00
CA THR A 148 1.40 -13.54 7.72
C THR A 148 0.60 -12.34 7.22
N ALA A 149 1.31 -11.26 6.90
CA ALA A 149 0.71 -10.14 6.18
C ALA A 149 0.23 -10.63 4.80
N MET A 150 -0.96 -10.17 4.40
CA MET A 150 -1.57 -10.51 3.13
C MET A 150 -1.42 -9.33 2.17
N ALA A 151 -0.96 -9.62 0.95
CA ALA A 151 -0.95 -8.60 -0.10
C ALA A 151 -2.39 -8.31 -0.57
N ILE A 152 -2.70 -7.03 -0.76
CA ILE A 152 -3.86 -6.56 -1.51
C ILE A 152 -3.42 -6.34 -2.95
N ALA A 153 -4.16 -6.88 -3.90
CA ALA A 153 -3.78 -6.79 -5.31
C ALA A 153 -3.89 -5.35 -5.82
N THR A 154 -2.80 -4.81 -6.34
CA THR A 154 -2.79 -3.54 -7.08
C THR A 154 -3.18 -3.76 -8.55
N SER A 155 -3.51 -2.66 -9.24
CA SER A 155 -3.86 -2.72 -10.66
C SER A 155 -2.75 -3.39 -11.47
N LEU A 156 -3.12 -4.18 -12.49
CA LEU A 156 -2.12 -4.92 -13.28
C LEU A 156 -1.12 -3.99 -13.96
N GLN A 157 -1.57 -2.84 -14.48
CA GLN A 157 -0.69 -1.85 -15.12
C GLN A 157 0.30 -1.21 -14.14
N SER A 158 -0.10 -1.05 -12.88
CA SER A 158 0.77 -0.51 -11.82
C SER A 158 1.84 -1.51 -11.42
N ARG A 159 1.52 -2.81 -11.40
CA ARG A 159 2.49 -3.88 -11.14
C ARG A 159 3.46 -4.09 -12.29
N LYS A 160 2.94 -3.99 -13.50
CA LYS A 160 3.69 -4.27 -14.70
C LYS A 160 3.10 -3.48 -15.87
N PRO A 161 3.84 -2.50 -16.43
CA PRO A 161 3.39 -1.75 -17.58
C PRO A 161 2.94 -2.67 -18.72
N LEU A 162 1.92 -2.27 -19.48
CA LEU A 162 1.40 -3.13 -20.56
C LEU A 162 2.46 -3.49 -21.60
N ALA A 163 3.47 -2.63 -21.83
CA ALA A 163 4.60 -2.92 -22.70
C ALA A 163 5.41 -4.14 -22.23
N GLU A 164 5.62 -4.27 -20.92
CA GLU A 164 6.31 -5.42 -20.34
C GLU A 164 5.40 -6.63 -20.28
N LEU A 165 4.12 -6.44 -19.91
CA LEU A 165 3.13 -7.50 -19.97
C LEU A 165 3.00 -8.06 -21.39
N TYR A 166 3.10 -7.22 -22.42
CA TYR A 166 3.08 -7.60 -23.84
C TYR A 166 4.32 -8.40 -24.29
N GLN A 167 5.38 -8.47 -23.50
CA GLN A 167 6.56 -9.31 -23.76
C GLN A 167 6.63 -10.54 -22.84
N SER A 168 5.77 -10.62 -21.82
CA SER A 168 5.81 -11.65 -20.79
C SER A 168 5.21 -12.98 -21.23
N ALA A 169 5.73 -14.09 -20.72
CA ALA A 169 5.01 -15.36 -20.76
C ALA A 169 3.78 -15.28 -19.84
N ILE A 170 2.58 -15.42 -20.41
CA ILE A 170 1.29 -15.40 -19.70
C ILE A 170 0.57 -16.69 -20.03
N GLU A 171 -0.03 -17.33 -19.02
CA GLU A 171 -0.79 -18.57 -19.17
C GLU A 171 -2.29 -18.26 -19.24
N GLY A 172 -2.84 -18.15 -20.45
CA GLY A 172 -4.26 -17.96 -20.67
C GLY A 172 -4.84 -16.65 -20.13
N CYS A 173 -6.14 -16.45 -20.37
CA CYS A 173 -6.89 -15.31 -19.85
C CYS A 173 -8.36 -15.68 -19.62
N SER A 174 -9.06 -14.90 -18.79
CA SER A 174 -10.50 -15.11 -18.55
C SER A 174 -11.39 -14.57 -19.67
N GLY A 175 -10.84 -13.80 -20.62
CA GLY A 175 -11.61 -13.05 -21.63
C GLY A 175 -12.29 -11.77 -21.07
N LYS A 176 -12.12 -11.48 -19.78
CA LYS A 176 -12.75 -10.34 -19.08
C LYS A 176 -11.74 -9.43 -18.37
N ASP A 177 -10.45 -9.72 -18.51
CA ASP A 177 -9.35 -9.07 -17.81
C ASP A 177 -8.38 -8.38 -18.77
N VAL A 178 -7.37 -7.70 -18.23
CA VAL A 178 -6.34 -7.06 -19.04
C VAL A 178 -5.47 -8.07 -19.81
N TYR A 179 -5.37 -9.33 -19.36
CA TYR A 179 -4.64 -10.35 -20.10
C TYR A 179 -5.33 -10.67 -21.42
N ALA A 180 -6.67 -10.65 -21.46
CA ALA A 180 -7.42 -10.75 -22.70
C ALA A 180 -7.05 -9.61 -23.67
N LEU A 181 -6.85 -8.38 -23.17
CA LEU A 181 -6.33 -7.29 -24.01
C LEU A 181 -4.92 -7.60 -24.54
N ILE A 182 -4.02 -8.10 -23.68
CA ILE A 182 -2.67 -8.48 -24.12
C ILE A 182 -2.73 -9.54 -25.24
N PHE A 183 -3.57 -10.57 -25.11
CA PHE A 183 -3.72 -11.58 -26.16
C PHE A 183 -4.41 -11.07 -27.42
N LEU A 184 -5.37 -10.14 -27.31
CA LEU A 184 -5.92 -9.45 -28.47
C LEU A 184 -4.85 -8.69 -29.25
N LEU A 185 -3.79 -8.22 -28.59
CA LEU A 185 -2.67 -7.53 -29.22
C LEU A 185 -1.54 -8.49 -29.66
N ARG A 186 -1.57 -9.76 -29.26
CA ARG A 186 -0.59 -10.80 -29.60
C ARG A 186 -1.22 -11.89 -30.48
N PRO A 187 -1.28 -11.68 -31.79
CA PRO A 187 -1.94 -12.60 -32.67
C PRO A 187 -1.24 -13.96 -32.67
N TYR A 188 -2.03 -15.03 -32.59
CA TYR A 188 -1.57 -16.42 -32.68
C TYR A 188 -0.63 -16.89 -31.56
N ASP A 189 -0.66 -16.23 -30.40
CA ASP A 189 0.05 -16.73 -29.22
C ASP A 189 -0.56 -18.07 -28.77
N ALA A 190 0.25 -19.12 -28.74
CA ALA A 190 -0.18 -20.49 -28.45
C ALA A 190 -0.75 -20.64 -27.03
N LYS A 191 -0.46 -19.71 -26.11
CA LYS A 191 -0.97 -19.70 -24.74
C LYS A 191 -2.32 -18.98 -24.62
N THR A 192 -2.84 -18.45 -25.72
CA THR A 192 -4.10 -17.72 -25.71
C THR A 192 -5.27 -18.66 -25.43
N SER A 193 -6.10 -18.32 -24.44
CA SER A 193 -7.42 -18.91 -24.24
C SER A 193 -8.40 -18.42 -25.33
N ILE A 194 -8.22 -18.90 -26.57
CA ILE A 194 -8.90 -18.35 -27.75
C ILE A 194 -10.42 -18.45 -27.66
N ASP A 195 -10.93 -19.51 -27.02
CA ASP A 195 -12.36 -19.70 -26.80
C ASP A 195 -12.93 -18.62 -25.86
N ASN A 196 -12.22 -18.29 -24.77
CA ASN A 196 -12.64 -17.23 -23.83
C ASN A 196 -12.65 -15.86 -24.52
N ILE A 197 -11.66 -15.56 -25.36
CA ILE A 197 -11.64 -14.31 -26.13
C ILE A 197 -12.80 -14.28 -27.12
N ASN A 198 -13.00 -15.37 -27.88
CA ASN A 198 -14.08 -15.45 -28.85
C ASN A 198 -15.44 -15.26 -28.18
N GLU A 199 -15.69 -15.95 -27.07
CA GLU A 199 -16.94 -15.87 -26.31
C GLU A 199 -17.18 -14.47 -25.76
N HIS A 200 -16.21 -13.89 -25.06
CA HIS A 200 -16.44 -12.67 -24.29
C HIS A 200 -16.19 -11.36 -25.05
N VAL A 201 -15.36 -11.38 -26.09
CA VAL A 201 -15.05 -10.20 -26.90
C VAL A 201 -15.86 -10.19 -28.19
N PHE A 202 -16.00 -11.34 -28.86
CA PHE A 202 -16.62 -11.46 -30.18
C PHE A 202 -17.97 -12.20 -30.16
N ASN A 203 -18.53 -12.48 -28.97
CA ASN A 203 -19.82 -13.18 -28.80
C ASN A 203 -19.90 -14.50 -29.60
N GLY A 204 -18.80 -15.25 -29.63
CA GLY A 204 -18.69 -16.51 -30.36
C GLY A 204 -18.38 -16.37 -31.85
N ASN A 205 -18.30 -15.15 -32.40
CA ASN A 205 -18.05 -14.92 -33.82
C ASN A 205 -16.57 -15.13 -34.21
N LYS A 206 -16.23 -16.37 -34.58
CA LYS A 206 -14.88 -16.78 -35.00
C LYS A 206 -14.36 -16.01 -36.21
N THR A 207 -15.24 -15.56 -37.10
CA THR A 207 -14.85 -14.77 -38.29
C THR A 207 -14.34 -13.40 -37.88
N GLN A 208 -15.02 -12.72 -36.94
CA GLN A 208 -14.57 -11.43 -36.42
C GLN A 208 -13.26 -11.56 -35.65
N LEU A 209 -13.12 -12.59 -34.80
CA LEU A 209 -11.86 -12.85 -34.10
C LEU A 209 -10.71 -13.06 -35.08
N LYS A 210 -10.89 -13.91 -36.10
CA LYS A 210 -9.85 -14.13 -37.12
C LYS A 210 -9.48 -12.82 -37.83
N ALA A 211 -10.48 -12.05 -38.26
CA ALA A 211 -10.26 -10.78 -38.94
C ALA A 211 -9.50 -9.77 -38.06
N TRP A 212 -9.80 -9.74 -36.76
CA TRP A 212 -9.05 -8.95 -35.78
C TRP A 212 -7.58 -9.39 -35.70
N LEU A 213 -7.32 -10.69 -35.47
CA LEU A 213 -5.96 -11.20 -35.31
C LEU A 213 -5.11 -10.98 -36.58
N ASP A 214 -5.69 -11.17 -37.77
CA ASP A 214 -5.05 -10.88 -39.06
C ASP A 214 -4.70 -9.39 -39.22
N TRP A 215 -5.54 -8.50 -38.70
CA TRP A 215 -5.30 -7.05 -38.75
C TRP A 215 -4.23 -6.60 -37.75
N ILE A 216 -4.23 -7.16 -36.53
CA ILE A 216 -3.18 -6.89 -35.54
C ILE A 216 -1.83 -7.41 -36.03
N ALA A 217 -1.77 -8.61 -36.61
CA ALA A 217 -0.53 -9.21 -37.13
C ALA A 217 0.19 -8.32 -38.14
N ARG A 218 -0.57 -7.63 -39.01
CA ARG A 218 -0.03 -6.69 -40.01
C ARG A 218 0.49 -5.38 -39.42
N ASN A 219 0.10 -5.02 -38.19
CA ASN A 219 0.40 -3.73 -37.57
C ASN A 219 1.19 -3.86 -36.25
N ARG A 220 1.83 -4.99 -36.00
CA ARG A 220 2.48 -5.35 -34.73
C ARG A 220 3.37 -4.24 -34.15
N ASP A 221 4.21 -3.62 -35.00
CA ASP A 221 5.15 -2.59 -34.57
C ASP A 221 4.43 -1.34 -34.03
N LYS A 222 3.29 -0.97 -34.62
CA LYS A 222 2.53 0.20 -34.16
C LYS A 222 1.91 -0.04 -32.78
N TRP A 223 1.42 -1.25 -32.51
CA TRP A 223 0.91 -1.62 -31.19
C TRP A 223 2.01 -1.60 -30.14
N GLN A 224 3.17 -2.17 -30.46
CA GLN A 224 4.30 -2.14 -29.53
C GLN A 224 4.77 -0.71 -29.26
N GLN A 225 4.78 0.16 -30.28
CA GLN A 225 5.06 1.58 -30.10
C GLN A 225 4.03 2.29 -29.21
N LEU A 226 2.73 1.98 -29.37
CA LEU A 226 1.69 2.52 -28.49
C LEU A 226 1.96 2.15 -27.03
N LEU A 227 2.19 0.86 -26.76
CA LEU A 227 2.43 0.36 -25.41
C LEU A 227 3.71 0.94 -24.81
N ASN A 228 4.81 1.01 -25.57
CA ASN A 228 6.08 1.56 -25.10
C ASN A 228 6.02 3.05 -24.78
N LYS A 229 5.12 3.81 -25.42
CA LYS A 229 4.96 5.26 -25.19
C LYS A 229 4.10 5.57 -23.98
N GLN A 230 3.30 4.62 -23.51
CA GLN A 230 2.30 4.82 -22.47
C GLN A 230 2.68 4.01 -21.23
N PRO A 231 3.22 4.64 -20.17
CA PRO A 231 3.43 3.96 -18.90
C PRO A 231 2.14 3.33 -18.36
N ILE A 232 1.03 4.04 -18.57
CA ILE A 232 -0.34 3.59 -18.30
C ILE A 232 -1.15 3.84 -19.56
N LEU A 233 -1.78 2.80 -20.09
CA LEU A 233 -2.69 2.92 -21.22
C LEU A 233 -4.11 3.20 -20.72
N TYR A 234 -4.65 4.34 -21.12
CA TYR A 234 -6.03 4.72 -20.87
C TYR A 234 -6.94 4.23 -21.99
N GLU A 235 -8.21 4.01 -21.66
CA GLU A 235 -9.24 3.56 -22.58
C GLU A 235 -9.39 4.52 -23.78
N GLU A 236 -9.48 5.83 -23.53
CA GLU A 236 -9.61 6.84 -24.58
C GLU A 236 -8.42 6.82 -25.55
N THR A 237 -7.20 6.66 -25.03
CA THR A 237 -5.98 6.62 -25.83
C THR A 237 -5.98 5.40 -26.75
N LEU A 238 -6.41 4.24 -26.24
CA LEU A 238 -6.52 3.04 -27.06
C LEU A 238 -7.63 3.20 -28.10
N ILE A 239 -8.81 3.69 -27.73
CA ILE A 239 -9.94 3.90 -28.65
C ILE A 239 -9.55 4.87 -29.78
N ASP A 240 -8.91 5.98 -29.47
CA ASP A 240 -8.45 6.96 -30.47
C ASP A 240 -7.42 6.34 -31.41
N PHE A 241 -6.52 5.51 -30.87
CA PHE A 241 -5.58 4.74 -31.67
C PHE A 241 -6.31 3.77 -32.61
N LEU A 242 -7.30 3.01 -32.12
CA LEU A 242 -8.11 2.11 -32.94
C LEU A 242 -8.80 2.85 -34.08
N GLU A 243 -9.41 4.01 -33.81
CA GLU A 243 -10.10 4.81 -34.82
C GLU A 243 -9.14 5.39 -35.86
N LYS A 244 -7.96 5.82 -35.43
CA LYS A 244 -6.91 6.28 -36.34
C LYS A 244 -6.48 5.15 -37.27
N GLU A 245 -6.11 4.00 -36.71
CA GLU A 245 -5.64 2.86 -37.50
C GLU A 245 -6.74 2.32 -38.43
N LYS A 246 -8.00 2.34 -38.00
CA LYS A 246 -9.16 2.01 -38.85
C LYS A 246 -9.24 2.91 -40.08
N ARG A 247 -9.01 4.22 -39.94
CA ARG A 247 -9.08 5.19 -41.07
C ARG A 247 -7.90 5.05 -42.02
N THR A 248 -6.74 4.63 -41.52
CA THR A 248 -5.50 4.58 -42.31
C THR A 248 -5.19 3.18 -42.87
N SER A 249 -5.96 2.15 -42.49
CA SER A 249 -5.75 0.78 -42.97
C SER A 249 -6.49 0.51 -44.27
N ASP A 250 -5.88 -0.25 -45.17
CA ASP A 250 -6.58 -0.85 -46.31
C ASP A 250 -7.43 -2.03 -45.82
N ASN A 251 -8.76 -1.92 -45.98
CA ASN A 251 -9.77 -2.89 -45.51
C ASN A 251 -9.67 -3.22 -44.00
N PRO A 252 -10.00 -2.26 -43.11
CA PRO A 252 -10.06 -2.52 -41.68
C PRO A 252 -11.23 -3.46 -41.33
N PRO A 253 -11.08 -4.40 -40.36
CA PRO A 253 -12.18 -5.26 -39.93
C PRO A 253 -13.13 -4.50 -39.00
N VAL A 254 -14.00 -3.66 -39.58
CA VAL A 254 -14.82 -2.68 -38.86
C VAL A 254 -15.66 -3.30 -37.74
N GLU A 255 -16.30 -4.44 -38.00
CA GLU A 255 -17.16 -5.13 -37.04
C GLU A 255 -16.34 -5.67 -35.87
N ALA A 256 -15.15 -6.22 -36.15
CA ALA A 256 -14.25 -6.74 -35.13
C ALA A 256 -13.67 -5.61 -34.25
N ILE A 257 -13.30 -4.47 -34.86
CA ILE A 257 -12.86 -3.28 -34.14
C ILE A 257 -13.98 -2.77 -33.21
N ASN A 258 -15.21 -2.71 -33.70
CA ASN A 258 -16.36 -2.29 -32.89
C ASN A 258 -16.64 -3.26 -31.73
N ALA A 259 -16.47 -4.56 -31.94
CA ALA A 259 -16.60 -5.57 -30.89
C ALA A 259 -15.58 -5.35 -29.77
N VAL A 260 -14.29 -5.17 -30.12
CA VAL A 260 -13.23 -4.88 -29.13
C VAL A 260 -13.48 -3.57 -28.39
N LYS A 261 -13.86 -2.49 -29.08
CA LYS A 261 -14.20 -1.21 -28.44
C LYS A 261 -15.35 -1.37 -27.44
N THR A 262 -16.42 -2.03 -27.86
CA THR A 262 -17.60 -2.26 -27.01
C THR A 262 -17.23 -3.10 -25.79
N TRP A 263 -16.41 -4.14 -25.98
CA TRP A 263 -15.90 -4.98 -24.90
C TRP A 263 -15.04 -4.18 -23.91
N LEU A 264 -14.09 -3.36 -24.38
CA LEU A 264 -13.24 -2.51 -23.53
C LEU A 264 -14.08 -1.64 -22.59
N VAL A 265 -15.05 -0.91 -23.14
CA VAL A 265 -15.93 0.00 -22.40
C VAL A 265 -16.83 -0.77 -21.42
N ASN A 266 -17.52 -1.80 -21.91
CA ASN A 266 -18.48 -2.54 -21.09
C ASN A 266 -17.81 -3.32 -19.96
N ARG A 267 -16.59 -3.80 -20.17
CA ARG A 267 -15.81 -4.51 -19.16
C ARG A 267 -14.88 -3.59 -18.38
N ARG A 268 -14.75 -2.30 -18.73
CA ARG A 268 -13.85 -1.35 -18.06
C ARG A 268 -12.44 -1.93 -17.87
N ILE A 269 -11.90 -2.47 -18.95
CA ILE A 269 -10.59 -3.17 -18.93
C ILE A 269 -9.45 -2.19 -18.62
N LEU A 270 -9.57 -0.98 -19.15
CA LEU A 270 -8.59 0.09 -18.96
C LEU A 270 -9.21 1.23 -18.13
N PRO A 271 -8.39 1.98 -17.40
CA PRO A 271 -8.85 3.19 -16.73
C PRO A 271 -9.28 4.25 -17.73
N CYS A 272 -10.22 5.10 -17.33
CA CYS A 272 -10.67 6.27 -18.08
C CYS A 272 -10.79 7.48 -17.13
N LYS A 273 -10.69 8.71 -17.65
CA LYS A 273 -10.97 9.93 -16.86
C LYS A 273 -12.35 9.95 -16.20
N ALA A 274 -13.32 9.27 -16.81
CA ALA A 274 -14.72 9.25 -16.39
C ALA A 274 -15.09 8.02 -15.51
N HIS A 275 -14.29 6.95 -15.53
CA HIS A 275 -14.54 5.76 -14.72
C HIS A 275 -13.27 4.96 -14.43
N TYR A 276 -13.31 4.22 -13.34
CA TYR A 276 -12.26 3.28 -12.95
C TYR A 276 -12.31 2.00 -13.79
N SER A 277 -11.15 1.37 -13.95
CA SER A 277 -11.05 -0.01 -14.43
C SER A 277 -11.59 -1.00 -13.40
N GLN A 278 -11.90 -2.23 -13.83
CA GLN A 278 -12.31 -3.30 -12.89
C GLN A 278 -11.24 -3.57 -11.83
N ASP A 279 -9.96 -3.58 -12.19
CA ASP A 279 -8.87 -3.80 -11.24
C ASP A 279 -8.79 -2.70 -10.18
N GLU A 280 -8.97 -1.43 -10.56
CA GLU A 280 -8.98 -0.30 -9.61
C GLU A 280 -10.19 -0.37 -8.67
N LEU A 281 -11.35 -0.77 -9.18
CA LEU A 281 -12.54 -0.98 -8.35
C LEU A 281 -12.33 -2.15 -7.38
N GLY A 282 -11.75 -3.26 -7.83
CA GLY A 282 -11.39 -4.39 -6.99
C GLY A 282 -10.42 -4.00 -5.87
N LEU A 283 -9.39 -3.22 -6.19
CA LEU A 283 -8.48 -2.65 -5.20
C LEU A 283 -9.23 -1.81 -4.15
N TYR A 284 -10.12 -0.92 -4.58
CA TYR A 284 -10.90 -0.09 -3.66
C TYR A 284 -11.79 -0.92 -2.73
N ASP A 285 -12.47 -1.93 -3.27
CA ASP A 285 -13.35 -2.81 -2.51
C ASP A 285 -12.56 -3.66 -1.50
N GLU A 286 -11.38 -4.16 -1.87
CA GLU A 286 -10.48 -4.87 -0.96
C GLU A 286 -9.96 -3.97 0.17
N LEU A 287 -9.58 -2.72 -0.14
CA LEU A 287 -9.17 -1.74 0.88
C LEU A 287 -10.31 -1.43 1.84
N LYS A 288 -11.51 -1.18 1.30
CA LYS A 288 -12.72 -0.91 2.10
C LYS A 288 -13.01 -2.08 3.03
N GLN A 289 -13.04 -3.30 2.50
CA GLN A 289 -13.29 -4.50 3.27
C GLN A 289 -12.23 -4.73 4.35
N ALA A 290 -10.95 -4.49 4.04
CA ALA A 290 -9.87 -4.61 5.02
C ALA A 290 -10.08 -3.65 6.19
N LEU A 291 -10.38 -2.38 5.93
CA LEU A 291 -10.62 -1.37 6.95
C LEU A 291 -11.88 -1.65 7.78
N GLU A 292 -12.97 -2.07 7.14
CA GLU A 292 -14.22 -2.49 7.82
C GLU A 292 -13.99 -3.69 8.75
N ASN A 293 -13.14 -4.62 8.34
CA ASN A 293 -12.73 -5.78 9.15
C ASN A 293 -11.63 -5.44 10.18
N GLN A 294 -11.26 -4.18 10.33
CA GLN A 294 -10.16 -3.73 11.19
C GLN A 294 -8.83 -4.46 10.91
N ASN A 295 -8.53 -4.71 9.63
CA ASN A 295 -7.20 -5.11 9.19
C ASN A 295 -6.36 -3.83 8.97
N PRO A 296 -5.23 -3.62 9.66
CA PRO A 296 -4.37 -2.47 9.40
C PRO A 296 -3.72 -2.62 8.02
N VAL A 297 -3.76 -1.55 7.23
CA VAL A 297 -3.27 -1.54 5.84
C VAL A 297 -2.13 -0.55 5.68
N VAL A 298 -1.08 -0.96 4.98
CA VAL A 298 0.05 -0.11 4.60
C VAL A 298 0.29 -0.18 3.10
N ALA A 299 0.87 0.89 2.55
CA ALA A 299 1.17 0.98 1.13
C ALA A 299 2.59 1.54 0.91
N SER A 300 3.30 0.95 -0.04
CA SER A 300 4.65 1.36 -0.45
C SER A 300 4.69 1.62 -1.97
N PRO A 301 5.31 2.73 -2.41
CA PRO A 301 5.42 3.07 -3.81
C PRO A 301 6.40 2.17 -4.56
N GLY A 302 6.29 2.19 -5.89
CA GLY A 302 7.31 1.63 -6.78
C GLY A 302 8.59 2.47 -6.82
N SER A 303 9.49 2.14 -7.75
CA SER A 303 10.78 2.81 -7.92
C SER A 303 10.71 4.21 -8.52
N ASN A 304 9.58 4.61 -9.10
CA ASN A 304 9.41 5.93 -9.71
C ASN A 304 8.01 6.50 -9.42
N PRO A 305 7.70 6.82 -8.15
CA PRO A 305 6.38 7.31 -7.80
C PRO A 305 6.16 8.76 -8.28
N PRO A 306 4.89 9.18 -8.45
CA PRO A 306 4.57 10.55 -8.84
C PRO A 306 5.00 11.55 -7.76
N SER A 307 5.18 12.80 -8.18
CA SER A 307 5.66 13.85 -7.28
C SER A 307 4.73 14.07 -6.08
N GLY A 308 5.34 14.17 -4.90
CA GLY A 308 4.64 14.24 -3.62
C GLY A 308 4.70 12.92 -2.85
N ILE A 309 4.99 11.81 -3.52
CA ILE A 309 5.21 10.49 -2.90
C ILE A 309 6.71 10.20 -2.83
N ILE A 310 7.17 9.83 -1.64
CA ILE A 310 8.56 9.48 -1.33
C ILE A 310 8.82 8.03 -1.73
N MET A 311 9.83 7.81 -2.57
CA MET A 311 10.33 6.47 -2.97
C MET A 311 10.89 5.71 -1.76
N GLU A 312 10.85 4.37 -1.79
CA GLU A 312 11.37 3.51 -0.71
C GLU A 312 10.80 3.86 0.69
N HIS A 313 9.53 4.30 0.72
CA HIS A 313 8.86 4.74 1.94
C HIS A 313 7.54 3.99 2.14
N THR A 314 7.17 3.73 3.40
CA THR A 314 5.87 3.14 3.72
C THR A 314 4.90 4.22 4.20
N TYR A 315 3.62 4.06 3.87
CA TYR A 315 2.52 4.90 4.34
C TYR A 315 1.47 4.02 4.99
N ALA A 316 0.77 4.54 6.00
CA ALA A 316 -0.44 3.89 6.50
C ALA A 316 -1.63 4.29 5.64
N VAL A 317 -2.52 3.34 5.33
CA VAL A 317 -3.83 3.64 4.73
C VAL A 317 -4.83 3.76 5.88
N LEU A 318 -5.43 4.94 6.03
CA LEU A 318 -6.28 5.28 7.17
C LEU A 318 -7.77 5.03 6.88
N SER A 319 -8.22 5.39 5.68
CA SER A 319 -9.62 5.31 5.30
C SER A 319 -9.78 5.31 3.78
N VAL A 320 -10.94 4.86 3.33
CA VAL A 320 -11.41 5.04 1.96
C VAL A 320 -12.78 5.70 1.96
N ARG A 321 -13.07 6.52 0.97
CA ARG A 321 -14.38 7.16 0.82
C ARG A 321 -14.77 7.37 -0.63
N GLU A 322 -16.05 7.56 -0.86
CA GLU A 322 -16.60 7.99 -2.14
C GLU A 322 -17.13 9.41 -1.98
N SER A 323 -16.75 10.30 -2.90
CA SER A 323 -17.22 11.67 -2.89
C SER A 323 -18.71 11.72 -3.21
N GLN A 324 -19.47 12.43 -2.39
CA GLN A 324 -20.88 12.72 -2.64
C GLN A 324 -21.07 13.73 -3.80
N LEU A 325 -20.01 14.45 -4.18
CA LEU A 325 -20.08 15.46 -5.23
C LEU A 325 -19.85 14.83 -6.62
N SER A 326 -18.79 14.03 -6.74
CA SER A 326 -18.31 13.55 -8.04
C SER A 326 -18.43 12.03 -8.22
N HIS A 327 -18.78 11.29 -7.17
CA HIS A 327 -18.68 9.83 -7.09
C HIS A 327 -17.26 9.26 -7.28
N ARG A 328 -16.23 10.13 -7.26
CA ARG A 328 -14.83 9.69 -7.24
C ARG A 328 -14.49 9.01 -5.93
N LYS A 329 -13.57 8.07 -6.01
CA LYS A 329 -13.10 7.26 -4.89
C LYS A 329 -11.77 7.80 -4.41
N PHE A 330 -11.62 7.87 -3.09
CA PHE A 330 -10.46 8.45 -2.43
C PHE A 330 -9.91 7.49 -1.39
N VAL A 331 -8.58 7.53 -1.24
CA VAL A 331 -7.81 6.79 -0.23
C VAL A 331 -7.05 7.80 0.62
N THR A 332 -7.26 7.76 1.94
CA THR A 332 -6.56 8.62 2.90
C THR A 332 -5.31 7.91 3.39
N LEU A 333 -4.17 8.59 3.32
CA LEU A 333 -2.87 8.07 3.68
C LEU A 333 -2.21 8.90 4.78
N ARG A 334 -1.33 8.24 5.53
CA ARG A 334 -0.44 8.87 6.52
C ARG A 334 1.01 8.53 6.23
N ASN A 335 1.79 9.57 5.97
CA ASN A 335 3.23 9.55 6.07
C ASN A 335 3.64 9.59 7.56
N PRO A 336 4.47 8.65 8.06
CA PRO A 336 4.91 8.64 9.46
C PRO A 336 5.83 9.80 9.84
N TYR A 337 6.26 10.64 8.89
CA TYR A 337 6.99 11.87 9.22
C TYR A 337 6.13 12.87 9.99
N ALA A 338 6.76 13.63 10.88
CA ALA A 338 6.10 14.67 11.68
C ALA A 338 5.42 15.77 10.82
N GLU A 339 4.30 16.31 11.30
CA GLU A 339 3.62 17.44 10.63
C GLU A 339 4.42 18.75 10.77
N ASN A 340 5.05 18.91 11.92
CA ASN A 340 5.84 20.09 12.31
C ASN A 340 7.30 20.02 11.86
N ARG A 341 7.64 19.18 10.86
CA ARG A 341 8.99 19.11 10.26
C ARG A 341 9.53 20.50 9.96
N SER A 342 10.84 20.67 10.16
CA SER A 342 11.49 21.96 9.92
C SER A 342 11.31 22.41 8.47
N TRP A 343 11.32 23.72 8.26
CA TRP A 343 11.15 24.32 6.92
C TRP A 343 12.19 23.81 5.91
N LEU A 344 13.42 23.53 6.38
CA LEU A 344 14.48 22.91 5.57
C LEU A 344 14.08 21.50 5.09
N PHE A 345 13.54 20.66 5.97
CA PHE A 345 13.06 19.33 5.57
C PHE A 345 11.88 19.42 4.59
N LYS A 346 10.96 20.36 4.82
CA LYS A 346 9.79 20.62 3.96
C LYS A 346 10.16 21.11 2.55
N LEU A 347 11.34 21.71 2.37
CA LEU A 347 11.87 22.10 1.07
C LEU A 347 12.31 20.92 0.21
N PHE A 348 12.83 19.85 0.84
CA PHE A 348 13.40 18.71 0.12
C PHE A 348 12.45 17.50 0.07
N LEU A 349 11.55 17.36 1.05
CA LEU A 349 10.63 16.23 1.14
C LEU A 349 9.20 16.72 1.32
N ALA A 350 8.32 16.26 0.42
CA ALA A 350 6.88 16.48 0.58
C ALA A 350 6.33 15.71 1.80
N GLY A 351 5.20 16.14 2.32
CA GLY A 351 4.39 15.30 3.22
C GLY A 351 3.56 14.27 2.46
N GLY A 352 3.08 14.64 1.29
CA GLY A 352 2.30 13.75 0.45
C GLY A 352 1.87 14.34 -0.88
N ARG A 353 0.86 13.70 -1.47
CA ARG A 353 0.23 14.05 -2.74
C ARG A 353 -1.29 14.14 -2.52
N GLN A 354 -1.83 15.36 -2.52
CA GLN A 354 -3.21 15.62 -2.15
C GLN A 354 -4.07 15.81 -3.40
N ALA A 355 -5.16 15.05 -3.47
CA ALA A 355 -6.26 15.25 -4.39
C ALA A 355 -7.34 16.13 -3.74
N ARG A 356 -7.87 17.10 -4.50
CA ARG A 356 -8.98 17.98 -4.08
C ARG A 356 -9.97 18.11 -5.21
N GLU A 357 -11.24 18.16 -4.84
CA GLU A 357 -12.33 18.43 -5.75
C GLU A 357 -12.69 19.91 -5.65
N TRP A 358 -12.82 20.56 -6.78
CA TRP A 358 -13.22 21.94 -6.87
C TRP A 358 -14.43 22.04 -7.79
N GLN A 359 -15.54 22.54 -7.26
CA GLN A 359 -16.72 22.80 -8.05
C GLN A 359 -16.67 24.23 -8.57
N ASP A 360 -16.71 24.40 -9.90
CA ASP A 360 -16.81 25.71 -10.51
C ASP A 360 -18.16 26.34 -10.12
N PRO A 361 -18.17 27.51 -9.48
CA PRO A 361 -19.39 28.13 -8.99
C PRO A 361 -20.30 28.65 -10.11
N LYS A 362 -19.80 28.80 -11.34
CA LYS A 362 -20.56 29.30 -12.50
C LYS A 362 -21.14 28.17 -13.33
N THR A 363 -20.37 27.12 -13.58
CA THR A 363 -20.79 26.01 -14.45
C THR A 363 -21.31 24.81 -13.67
N GLY A 364 -21.02 24.73 -12.38
CA GLY A 364 -21.30 23.56 -11.54
C GLY A 364 -20.40 22.36 -11.82
N THR A 365 -19.44 22.47 -12.73
CA THR A 365 -18.54 21.37 -13.11
C THR A 365 -17.53 21.10 -12.01
N ILE A 366 -17.32 19.81 -11.71
CA ILE A 366 -16.35 19.39 -10.69
C ILE A 366 -15.03 19.04 -11.34
N GLU A 367 -13.97 19.74 -10.95
CA GLU A 367 -12.59 19.48 -11.34
C GLU A 367 -11.85 18.73 -10.23
N LEU A 368 -10.98 17.79 -10.63
CA LEU A 368 -10.02 17.15 -9.74
C LEU A 368 -8.66 17.84 -9.87
N ARG A 369 -8.10 18.32 -8.76
CA ARG A 369 -6.75 18.89 -8.68
C ARG A 369 -5.87 18.00 -7.82
N ILE A 370 -4.65 17.73 -8.28
CA ILE A 370 -3.70 16.90 -7.57
C ILE A 370 -2.37 17.65 -7.43
N ASP A 371 -1.99 17.93 -6.20
CA ASP A 371 -0.83 18.75 -5.87
C ASP A 371 0.02 18.09 -4.79
N LYS A 372 1.29 18.48 -4.67
CA LYS A 372 2.09 18.11 -3.51
C LYS A 372 1.54 18.82 -2.27
N THR A 373 1.58 18.15 -1.13
CA THR A 373 1.22 18.75 0.15
C THR A 373 2.37 18.60 1.15
N GLN A 374 2.44 19.54 2.09
CA GLN A 374 3.34 19.48 3.24
C GLN A 374 2.73 18.70 4.41
N GLN A 375 1.43 18.42 4.33
CA GLN A 375 0.73 17.62 5.33
C GLN A 375 1.17 16.16 5.23
N SER A 376 1.39 15.54 6.37
CA SER A 376 1.73 14.12 6.44
C SER A 376 0.50 13.23 6.36
N THR A 377 -0.70 13.75 6.66
CA THR A 377 -1.97 13.09 6.31
C THR A 377 -2.58 13.75 5.07
N PHE A 378 -2.96 12.95 4.08
CA PHE A 378 -3.48 13.45 2.81
C PHE A 378 -4.42 12.44 2.15
N GLU A 379 -5.22 12.89 1.20
CA GLU A 379 -6.07 12.02 0.39
C GLU A 379 -5.59 11.96 -1.05
N MET A 380 -5.57 10.77 -1.63
CA MET A 380 -5.35 10.55 -3.04
C MET A 380 -6.63 10.06 -3.70
N GLU A 381 -6.83 10.45 -4.95
CA GLU A 381 -7.88 9.87 -5.78
C GLU A 381 -7.45 8.46 -6.21
N LEU A 382 -8.40 7.51 -6.32
CA LEU A 382 -8.12 6.08 -6.47
C LEU A 382 -7.24 5.73 -7.67
N HIS A 383 -7.45 6.39 -8.82
CA HIS A 383 -6.63 6.16 -10.00
C HIS A 383 -5.18 6.61 -9.72
N ASP A 384 -5.01 7.81 -9.19
CA ASP A 384 -3.69 8.35 -8.81
C ASP A 384 -3.00 7.47 -7.74
N PHE A 385 -3.76 6.94 -6.78
CA PHE A 385 -3.27 6.00 -5.77
C PHE A 385 -2.82 4.67 -6.39
N ALA A 386 -3.66 4.05 -7.22
CA ALA A 386 -3.37 2.76 -7.85
C ALA A 386 -2.07 2.82 -8.65
N HIS A 387 -1.79 3.93 -9.31
CA HIS A 387 -0.57 4.11 -10.12
C HIS A 387 0.66 4.57 -9.32
N ALA A 388 0.46 5.16 -8.15
CA ALA A 388 1.57 5.56 -7.28
C ALA A 388 2.12 4.40 -6.44
N PHE A 389 1.27 3.45 -6.05
CA PHE A 389 1.59 2.40 -5.09
C PHE A 389 1.67 1.03 -5.73
N LEU A 390 2.79 0.34 -5.47
CA LEU A 390 3.08 -0.98 -6.06
C LEU A 390 2.76 -2.11 -5.09
N HIS A 391 3.08 -1.90 -3.81
CA HIS A 391 2.91 -2.89 -2.75
C HIS A 391 1.90 -2.38 -1.75
N ILE A 392 0.85 -3.16 -1.51
CA ILE A 392 -0.16 -2.90 -0.49
C ILE A 392 -0.29 -4.16 0.33
N ASP A 393 -0.09 -4.03 1.64
CA ASP A 393 -0.10 -5.14 2.56
C ASP A 393 -1.08 -4.85 3.69
N LYS A 394 -1.85 -5.87 4.08
CA LYS A 394 -2.73 -5.82 5.24
C LYS A 394 -2.30 -6.83 6.30
N GLY A 395 -2.42 -6.45 7.55
CA GLY A 395 -2.28 -7.35 8.68
C GLY A 395 -3.55 -8.17 8.94
N GLN A 396 -3.47 -9.10 9.88
CA GLN A 396 -4.66 -9.75 10.44
C GLN A 396 -5.55 -8.72 11.17
N SER A 397 -6.83 -9.03 11.37
CA SER A 397 -7.75 -8.11 12.05
C SER A 397 -7.31 -7.88 13.49
N LEU A 398 -7.52 -6.66 14.01
CA LEU A 398 -7.23 -6.35 15.42
C LEU A 398 -8.00 -7.26 16.37
N LYS A 399 -9.24 -7.65 15.99
CA LYS A 399 -10.07 -8.57 16.77
C LYS A 399 -9.43 -9.96 16.88
N THR A 400 -8.97 -10.54 15.78
CA THR A 400 -8.31 -11.86 15.81
C THR A 400 -6.98 -11.79 16.57
N ALA A 401 -6.21 -10.72 16.37
CA ALA A 401 -4.98 -10.50 17.13
C ALA A 401 -5.28 -10.42 18.65
N TYR A 402 -6.37 -9.76 19.04
CA TYR A 402 -6.82 -9.70 20.42
C TYR A 402 -7.24 -11.07 20.97
N GLU A 403 -7.99 -11.87 20.22
CA GLU A 403 -8.39 -13.23 20.62
C GLU A 403 -7.18 -14.17 20.80
N LEU A 404 -6.19 -14.07 19.90
CA LEU A 404 -4.91 -14.77 20.04
C LEU A 404 -4.17 -14.34 21.32
N GLN A 405 -4.20 -13.05 21.67
CA GLN A 405 -3.59 -12.57 22.90
C GLN A 405 -4.35 -13.05 24.13
N ALA A 406 -5.67 -12.93 24.17
CA ALA A 406 -6.49 -13.32 25.32
C ALA A 406 -6.34 -14.81 25.65
N THR A 407 -6.35 -15.67 24.63
CA THR A 407 -6.18 -17.13 24.79
C THR A 407 -4.81 -17.48 25.40
N ASN A 408 -3.78 -16.67 25.12
CA ASN A 408 -2.43 -16.91 25.59
C ASN A 408 -2.12 -16.16 26.92
N ALA A 409 -2.68 -14.96 27.14
CA ALA A 409 -2.45 -14.13 28.33
C ALA A 409 -3.14 -14.69 29.59
N LEU A 410 -4.33 -15.30 29.44
CA LEU A 410 -5.00 -16.07 30.50
C LEU A 410 -4.12 -17.20 31.07
N MET A 411 -3.08 -17.61 30.33
CA MET A 411 -2.20 -18.72 30.71
C MET A 411 -0.86 -18.30 31.32
N ALA A 412 -0.44 -17.03 31.20
CA ALA A 412 0.92 -16.61 31.59
C ALA A 412 0.98 -15.67 32.80
N TYR A 413 -0.05 -14.84 33.05
CA TYR A 413 0.03 -13.82 34.10
C TYR A 413 -1.21 -13.66 35.00
N GLY A 414 -2.22 -14.53 34.90
CA GLY A 414 -3.33 -14.55 35.85
C GLY A 414 -3.97 -13.18 36.09
N ILE A 415 -4.43 -12.55 35.01
CA ILE A 415 -5.34 -11.39 35.08
C ILE A 415 -6.77 -11.92 34.94
#